data_AF-A0A2U9SUM7-F1
#
_entry.id   AF-A0A2U9SUM7-F1
#
_cell.length_a   1.000
_cell.length_b   1.000
_cell.length_c   1.000
_cell.angle_alpha   90.00
_cell.angle_beta   90.00
_cell.angle_gamma   90.00
#
_symmetry.space_group_name_H-M   'P 1'
#
loop_
_entity.id
_entity.type
_entity.pdbx_description
1 polymer ?
#
loop_
_entity_poly.entity_id
_entity_poly.type
_entity_poly.pdbx_seq_one_letter_code
_entity_poly.pdbx_strand_id
1 'polypeptide(L)'
;MLPTITGPDNQTWVSQGQFDRLSILTSSAFDWGNEPQLTDDLFAPAIITPLGSHTCVTAGAAAVRSSAEELWMQLLPLWVDRRTGNLCKQASSWQELDLREYRAYTLDVSLMERATQSRLRHQQLAASRSGLFARSANYMGSKAALAGQILDVVDAVASDGTTIVDLMCGSGAMAGAFSRHYPTIASDAQIFCRYLGLVQGGGMTLATGTVIAETVIRGARSRYESLSDEHRERIDEEDRLLNSELSPTVQDSVAASLQRRTLAWEHEHRGGIEAVTDAWRNGHLLSHLYSGLYFGERQGAELDCLRQAIDDLPEERDRRWALGALVCAASACAYTYGGHFAQPKLDIAPDGKRRGDLSEALKQRSLSVSHEFFVRLTRLAEESEHVKYPVEVMPGPWEVALQALKPNVEQRPMCVYVDPPYTRDEYSRYYHVLEAVVQYQPHSVSGKGRLPQRGSQVRFASPFSGRRPELIEREIAKVLHACLANGWTCLWSYSSSGTASIKGTLKHLSDVAHSIEIFQMNHVYKAQGKRNAKQVMEYAIYLQPRQ
;
A
#
# COMPACT_ATOMS: atom_id res chain seq x y z
N MET A 1 -5.21 35.83 -0.92
CA MET A 1 -4.76 34.44 -0.74
C MET A 1 -5.85 33.53 -1.26
N LEU A 2 -5.50 32.52 -2.05
CA LEU A 2 -6.44 31.65 -2.76
C LEU A 2 -7.58 31.23 -1.82
N PRO A 3 -8.85 31.43 -2.19
CA PRO A 3 -9.95 31.06 -1.33
C PRO A 3 -9.99 29.53 -1.25
N THR A 4 -10.14 28.98 -0.04
CA THR A 4 -10.01 27.55 0.33
C THR A 4 -8.60 26.94 0.44
N ILE A 5 -7.74 27.53 1.28
CA ILE A 5 -6.80 26.72 2.10
C ILE A 5 -7.14 26.91 3.59
N THR A 6 -8.41 26.73 3.93
CA THR A 6 -8.91 26.72 5.31
C THR A 6 -9.53 25.36 5.56
N GLY A 7 -9.00 24.63 6.54
CA GLY A 7 -9.60 23.36 6.97
C GLY A 7 -10.96 23.57 7.63
N PRO A 8 -11.74 22.49 7.85
CA PRO A 8 -13.10 22.55 8.40
C PRO A 8 -13.22 23.22 9.79
N ASP A 9 -12.11 23.47 10.49
CA ASP A 9 -12.06 24.07 11.83
C ASP A 9 -11.48 25.50 11.85
N ASN A 10 -11.47 26.23 10.72
CA ASN A 10 -10.87 27.57 10.61
C ASN A 10 -9.37 27.66 10.97
N GLN A 11 -8.67 26.51 11.07
CA GLN A 11 -7.22 26.49 11.18
C GLN A 11 -6.61 26.67 9.78
N THR A 12 -5.71 27.65 9.64
CA THR A 12 -4.88 27.83 8.45
C THR A 12 -3.91 26.66 8.36
N TRP A 13 -4.14 25.76 7.41
CA TRP A 13 -3.21 24.65 7.09
C TRP A 13 -2.26 25.03 5.94
N VAL A 14 -2.06 26.32 5.73
CA VAL A 14 -1.00 26.85 4.89
C VAL A 14 0.25 26.89 5.76
N SER A 15 1.26 26.11 5.41
CA SER A 15 2.58 26.25 6.04
C SER A 15 3.18 27.64 5.78
N GLN A 16 4.12 28.09 6.61
CA GLN A 16 4.79 29.37 6.38
C GLN A 16 5.45 29.44 5.00
N GLY A 17 6.07 28.35 4.54
CA GLY A 17 6.67 28.29 3.21
C GLY A 17 5.66 28.42 2.07
N GLN A 18 4.48 27.78 2.19
CA GLN A 18 3.40 27.95 1.22
C GLN A 18 2.84 29.38 1.23
N PHE A 19 2.73 29.99 2.41
CA PHE A 19 2.30 31.38 2.56
C PHE A 19 3.28 32.33 1.88
N ASP A 20 4.57 32.21 2.18
CA ASP A 20 5.61 33.09 1.63
C ASP A 20 5.67 32.98 0.10
N ARG A 21 5.59 31.75 -0.43
CA ARG A 21 5.51 31.48 -1.87
C ARG A 21 4.31 32.17 -2.51
N LEU A 22 3.12 32.02 -1.91
CA LEU A 22 1.91 32.68 -2.37
C LEU A 22 2.05 34.21 -2.31
N SER A 23 2.59 34.76 -1.23
CA SER A 23 2.84 36.19 -1.10
C SER A 23 3.75 36.71 -2.21
N ILE A 24 4.84 36.02 -2.53
CA ILE A 24 5.75 36.37 -3.62
C ILE A 24 5.00 36.35 -4.97
N LEU A 25 4.32 35.25 -5.30
CA LEU A 25 3.59 35.11 -6.57
C LEU A 25 2.45 36.11 -6.73
N THR A 26 1.78 36.50 -5.64
CA THR A 26 0.70 37.51 -5.69
C THR A 26 1.22 38.93 -5.71
N SER A 27 2.48 39.16 -5.33
CA SER A 27 3.12 40.48 -5.32
C SER A 27 3.71 40.89 -6.67
N SER A 28 3.95 39.94 -7.58
CA SER A 28 4.43 40.26 -8.93
C SER A 28 3.38 41.04 -9.71
N ALA A 29 3.80 42.11 -10.40
CA ALA A 29 2.92 42.86 -11.28
C ALA A 29 2.37 41.93 -12.38
N PHE A 30 1.06 41.75 -12.38
CA PHE A 30 0.35 41.09 -13.47
C PHE A 30 0.31 42.06 -14.65
N ASP A 31 0.70 41.61 -15.84
CA ASP A 31 0.62 42.43 -17.05
C ASP A 31 -0.84 42.46 -17.54
N TRP A 32 -1.57 43.50 -17.12
CA TRP A 32 -2.97 43.73 -17.46
C TRP A 32 -3.21 44.06 -18.93
N GLY A 33 -2.17 44.19 -19.76
CA GLY A 33 -2.29 44.53 -21.18
C GLY A 33 -3.05 43.48 -22.02
N ASN A 34 -3.16 42.24 -21.54
CA ASN A 34 -3.90 41.15 -22.19
C ASN A 34 -4.71 40.37 -21.13
N GLU A 35 -5.84 40.93 -20.66
CA GLU A 35 -6.79 40.15 -19.84
C GLU A 35 -7.14 38.82 -20.53
N PRO A 36 -7.48 37.75 -19.79
CA PRO A 36 -7.96 36.50 -20.38
C PRO A 36 -9.23 36.75 -21.20
N GLN A 37 -9.08 36.97 -22.51
CA GLN A 37 -10.19 37.02 -23.45
C GLN A 37 -10.50 35.59 -23.86
N LEU A 38 -11.50 35.01 -23.22
CA LEU A 38 -12.00 33.70 -23.59
C LEU A 38 -12.90 33.86 -24.81
N THR A 39 -12.68 33.01 -25.81
CA THR A 39 -13.45 33.06 -27.07
C THR A 39 -14.95 32.82 -26.87
N ASP A 40 -15.34 32.21 -25.74
CA ASP A 40 -16.71 31.75 -25.47
C ASP A 40 -17.42 32.46 -24.30
N ASP A 41 -16.72 33.31 -23.52
CA ASP A 41 -17.35 34.04 -22.41
C ASP A 41 -17.70 35.49 -22.82
N LEU A 42 -18.95 35.89 -22.54
CA LEU A 42 -19.49 37.23 -22.83
C LEU A 42 -18.85 38.35 -21.98
N PHE A 43 -18.18 38.00 -20.88
CA PHE A 43 -17.62 38.95 -19.91
C PHE A 43 -16.20 38.54 -19.52
N ALA A 44 -15.35 39.53 -19.24
CA ALA A 44 -14.04 39.29 -18.66
C ALA A 44 -14.19 38.54 -17.32
N PRO A 45 -13.39 37.49 -17.08
CA PRO A 45 -13.56 36.68 -15.88
C PRO A 45 -13.16 37.47 -14.63
N ALA A 46 -13.89 37.28 -13.53
CA ALA A 46 -13.61 37.94 -12.27
C ALA A 46 -12.34 37.35 -11.64
N ILE A 47 -11.20 38.03 -11.83
CA ILE A 47 -9.91 37.64 -11.27
C ILE A 47 -9.95 37.75 -9.75
N ILE A 48 -9.76 36.62 -9.08
CA ILE A 48 -9.64 36.52 -7.62
C ILE A 48 -8.23 36.90 -7.19
N THR A 49 -7.21 36.35 -7.86
CA THR A 49 -5.81 36.69 -7.57
C THR A 49 -4.90 36.38 -8.77
N PRO A 50 -3.92 37.24 -9.08
CA PRO A 50 -2.83 36.86 -9.95
C PRO A 50 -1.90 35.86 -9.24
N LEU A 51 -1.20 35.04 -10.03
CA LEU A 51 -0.13 34.14 -9.60
C LEU A 51 1.03 34.27 -10.61
N GLY A 52 2.00 35.11 -10.31
CA GLY A 52 3.04 35.45 -11.27
C GLY A 52 2.55 36.41 -12.36
N SER A 53 3.35 36.56 -13.42
CA SER A 53 3.06 37.46 -14.56
C SER A 53 2.15 36.86 -15.63
N HIS A 54 1.95 35.54 -15.63
CA HIS A 54 1.32 34.82 -16.75
C HIS A 54 0.23 33.83 -16.32
N THR A 55 -0.16 33.84 -15.04
CA THR A 55 -1.21 32.97 -14.53
C THR A 55 -2.10 33.77 -13.58
N CYS A 56 -3.41 33.58 -13.66
CA CYS A 56 -4.36 34.13 -12.70
C CYS A 56 -5.45 33.12 -12.36
N VAL A 57 -6.08 33.31 -11.21
CA VAL A 57 -7.17 32.47 -10.72
C VAL A 57 -8.44 33.29 -10.68
N THR A 58 -9.54 32.71 -11.16
CA THR A 58 -10.86 33.33 -11.23
C THR A 58 -11.90 32.45 -10.54
N ALA A 59 -13.07 33.02 -10.24
CA ALA A 59 -14.20 32.23 -9.79
C ALA A 59 -14.73 31.35 -10.93
N GLY A 60 -15.15 30.11 -10.65
CA GLY A 60 -15.69 29.21 -11.66
C GLY A 60 -16.66 28.17 -11.08
N ALA A 61 -17.88 28.09 -11.63
CA ALA A 61 -18.99 27.28 -11.10
C ALA A 61 -19.05 25.83 -11.62
N ALA A 62 -17.90 25.15 -11.77
CA ALA A 62 -17.88 23.76 -12.22
C ALA A 62 -17.58 22.80 -11.04
N ALA A 63 -18.29 21.67 -10.96
CA ALA A 63 -17.86 20.61 -10.06
C ALA A 63 -16.55 19.99 -10.57
N VAL A 64 -15.72 19.50 -9.66
CA VAL A 64 -14.52 18.72 -9.99
C VAL A 64 -14.89 17.60 -10.95
N ARG A 65 -14.18 17.47 -12.07
CA ARG A 65 -14.46 16.44 -13.07
C ARG A 65 -13.69 15.16 -12.80
N SER A 66 -12.61 15.23 -12.01
CA SER A 66 -11.76 14.08 -11.70
C SER A 66 -11.02 14.17 -10.36
N SER A 67 -10.50 13.04 -9.87
CA SER A 67 -9.65 13.01 -8.67
C SER A 67 -8.29 13.70 -8.83
N ALA A 68 -7.85 13.95 -10.08
CA ALA A 68 -6.62 14.68 -10.36
C ALA A 68 -6.76 16.16 -9.95
N GLU A 69 -7.88 16.78 -10.32
CA GLU A 69 -8.15 18.20 -10.10
C GLU A 69 -8.34 18.59 -8.63
N GLU A 70 -8.53 17.62 -7.73
CA GLU A 70 -8.77 17.90 -6.31
C GLU A 70 -7.60 18.60 -5.61
N LEU A 71 -6.37 18.29 -6.03
CA LEU A 71 -5.15 18.80 -5.40
C LEU A 71 -4.55 19.99 -6.15
N TRP A 72 -4.93 20.20 -7.41
CA TRP A 72 -4.29 21.18 -8.29
C TRP A 72 -4.32 22.60 -7.75
N MET A 73 -5.39 22.98 -7.05
CA MET A 73 -5.47 24.30 -6.40
C MET A 73 -4.35 24.52 -5.38
N GLN A 74 -3.93 23.46 -4.67
CA GLN A 74 -2.86 23.49 -3.68
C GLN A 74 -1.47 23.37 -4.33
N LEU A 75 -1.37 22.73 -5.50
CA LEU A 75 -0.12 22.56 -6.26
C LEU A 75 0.18 23.73 -7.19
N LEU A 76 -0.83 24.51 -7.58
CA LEU A 76 -0.71 25.61 -8.54
C LEU A 76 0.44 26.59 -8.20
N PRO A 77 0.64 27.01 -6.94
CA PRO A 77 1.77 27.87 -6.58
C PRO A 77 3.12 27.22 -6.85
N LEU A 78 3.27 25.91 -6.59
CA LEU A 78 4.50 25.17 -6.89
C LEU A 78 4.74 25.04 -8.39
N TRP A 79 3.68 24.78 -9.15
CA TRP A 79 3.75 24.66 -10.59
C TRP A 79 4.12 25.98 -11.26
N VAL A 80 3.70 27.11 -10.73
CA VAL A 80 4.02 28.44 -11.29
C VAL A 80 5.40 28.93 -10.82
N ASP A 81 5.80 28.67 -9.58
CA ASP A 81 7.02 29.20 -8.96
C ASP A 81 8.32 28.48 -9.36
N ARG A 82 8.28 27.34 -10.08
CA ARG A 82 9.52 26.60 -10.37
C ARG A 82 10.49 27.43 -11.22
N ARG A 83 11.50 27.95 -10.52
CA ARG A 83 12.71 28.67 -10.97
C ARG A 83 13.64 27.83 -11.86
N THR A 84 13.09 27.02 -12.77
CA THR A 84 13.90 26.37 -13.79
C THR A 84 14.22 27.42 -14.84
N GLY A 85 15.50 27.68 -15.08
CA GLY A 85 16.04 28.69 -16.01
C GLY A 85 15.70 28.48 -17.50
N ASN A 86 14.60 27.80 -17.80
CA ASN A 86 13.96 27.83 -19.10
C ASN A 86 13.02 29.03 -19.11
N LEU A 87 13.26 29.97 -20.03
CA LEU A 87 12.28 30.99 -20.39
C LEU A 87 10.90 30.31 -20.52
N CYS A 88 9.94 30.75 -19.70
CA CYS A 88 8.56 30.27 -19.73
C CYS A 88 8.07 30.33 -21.19
N LYS A 89 7.76 29.18 -21.78
CA LYS A 89 7.17 29.13 -23.12
C LYS A 89 5.75 29.66 -23.00
N GLN A 90 5.51 30.82 -23.58
CA GLN A 90 4.19 31.44 -23.58
C GLN A 90 3.37 30.91 -24.75
N ALA A 91 2.11 30.56 -24.46
CA ALA A 91 1.12 30.25 -25.48
C ALA A 91 0.72 31.54 -26.23
N SER A 92 0.25 31.39 -27.47
CA SER A 92 -0.29 32.51 -28.26
C SER A 92 -1.64 33.02 -27.74
N SER A 93 -2.32 32.25 -26.89
CA SER A 93 -3.60 32.58 -26.28
C SER A 93 -3.71 31.96 -24.89
N TRP A 94 -4.54 32.58 -24.03
CA TRP A 94 -4.83 32.08 -22.70
C TRP A 94 -5.42 30.67 -22.75
N GLN A 95 -4.90 29.80 -21.89
CA GLN A 95 -5.35 28.43 -21.69
C GLN A 95 -6.11 28.33 -20.36
N GLU A 96 -7.11 27.46 -20.32
CA GLU A 96 -7.96 27.26 -19.14
C GLU A 96 -7.69 25.93 -18.45
N LEU A 97 -7.63 25.99 -17.12
CA LEU A 97 -7.53 24.84 -16.24
C LEU A 97 -8.67 24.87 -15.21
N ASP A 98 -9.55 23.87 -15.27
CA ASP A 98 -10.62 23.65 -14.27
C ASP A 98 -10.02 23.24 -12.92
N LEU A 99 -10.38 23.95 -11.84
CA LEU A 99 -9.86 23.77 -10.47
C LEU A 99 -10.99 23.72 -9.44
N ARG A 100 -11.76 22.63 -9.37
CA ARG A 100 -12.95 22.55 -8.50
C ARG A 100 -13.80 23.84 -8.64
N GLU A 101 -13.94 24.64 -7.58
CA GLU A 101 -14.71 25.90 -7.50
C GLU A 101 -14.02 27.11 -8.16
N TYR A 102 -12.88 26.90 -8.80
CA TYR A 102 -12.06 27.92 -9.44
C TYR A 102 -11.65 27.52 -10.85
N ARG A 103 -11.13 28.50 -11.59
CA ARG A 103 -10.41 28.27 -12.83
C ARG A 103 -9.06 28.97 -12.74
N ALA A 104 -8.02 28.36 -13.30
CA ALA A 104 -6.78 29.04 -13.58
C ALA A 104 -6.68 29.33 -15.07
N TYR A 105 -6.40 30.58 -15.40
CA TYR A 105 -6.01 30.99 -16.73
C TYR A 105 -4.51 31.17 -16.77
N THR A 106 -3.87 30.63 -17.80
CA THR A 106 -2.42 30.71 -17.94
C THR A 106 -1.99 30.93 -19.38
N LEU A 107 -0.89 31.66 -19.57
CA LEU A 107 -0.09 31.64 -20.79
C LEU A 107 1.10 30.68 -20.68
N ASP A 108 1.38 30.12 -19.50
CA ASP A 108 2.46 29.15 -19.30
C ASP A 108 2.09 27.78 -19.87
N VAL A 109 2.69 27.43 -21.00
CA VAL A 109 2.48 26.12 -21.67
C VAL A 109 2.88 24.97 -20.73
N SER A 110 3.90 25.16 -19.91
CA SER A 110 4.39 24.11 -19.02
C SER A 110 3.38 23.76 -17.92
N LEU A 111 2.52 24.71 -17.50
CA LEU A 111 1.46 24.45 -16.55
C LEU A 111 0.42 23.47 -17.13
N MET A 112 0.07 23.66 -18.41
CA MET A 112 -0.88 22.78 -19.12
C MET A 112 -0.29 21.38 -19.37
N GLU A 113 1.01 21.30 -19.66
CA GLU A 113 1.72 20.02 -19.77
C GLU A 113 1.68 19.25 -18.45
N ARG A 114 1.94 19.91 -17.31
CA ARG A 114 1.86 19.31 -15.96
C ARG A 114 0.47 18.79 -15.64
N ALA A 115 -0.57 19.60 -15.88
CA ALA A 115 -1.96 19.17 -15.71
C ALA A 115 -2.32 17.95 -16.58
N THR A 116 -1.84 17.93 -17.83
CA THR A 116 -2.05 16.81 -18.74
C THR A 116 -1.35 15.53 -18.24
N GLN A 117 -0.11 15.66 -17.77
CA GLN A 117 0.64 14.55 -17.18
C GLN A 117 -0.03 14.00 -15.91
N SER A 118 -0.53 14.86 -15.02
CA SER A 118 -1.30 14.46 -13.84
C SER A 118 -2.56 13.66 -14.24
N ARG A 119 -3.35 14.15 -15.21
CA ARG A 119 -4.54 13.41 -15.70
C ARG A 119 -4.18 12.03 -16.25
N LEU A 120 -3.15 11.94 -17.10
CA LEU A 120 -2.69 10.68 -17.67
C LEU A 120 -2.23 9.70 -16.58
N ARG A 121 -1.49 10.18 -15.59
CA ARG A 121 -1.02 9.40 -14.43
C ARG A 121 -2.21 8.84 -13.64
N HIS A 122 -3.21 9.66 -13.34
CA HIS A 122 -4.43 9.23 -12.66
C HIS A 122 -5.20 8.18 -13.46
N GLN A 123 -5.34 8.36 -14.78
CA GLN A 123 -5.98 7.39 -15.67
C GLN A 123 -5.23 6.06 -15.71
N GLN A 124 -3.90 6.08 -15.85
CA GLN A 124 -3.07 4.88 -15.85
C GLN A 124 -3.17 4.12 -14.52
N LEU A 125 -3.13 4.83 -13.39
CA LEU A 125 -3.30 4.21 -12.07
C LEU A 125 -4.70 3.63 -11.90
N ALA A 126 -5.75 4.35 -12.32
CA ALA A 126 -7.12 3.87 -12.26
C ALA A 126 -7.36 2.63 -13.13
N ALA A 127 -6.83 2.63 -14.37
CA ALA A 127 -6.85 1.46 -15.25
C ALA A 127 -6.07 0.29 -14.66
N SER A 128 -4.92 0.54 -14.03
CA SER A 128 -4.16 -0.50 -13.36
C SER A 128 -4.85 -1.04 -12.09
N ARG A 129 -5.76 -0.26 -11.50
CA ARG A 129 -6.59 -0.69 -10.37
C ARG A 129 -7.73 -1.62 -10.82
N SER A 130 -8.19 -1.62 -12.06
CA SER A 130 -9.14 -2.67 -12.48
C SER A 130 -8.47 -4.05 -12.59
N GLY A 131 -7.14 -4.08 -12.75
CA GLY A 131 -6.27 -5.26 -12.55
C GLY A 131 -6.10 -5.71 -11.08
N LEU A 132 -6.83 -5.12 -10.12
CA LEU A 132 -6.74 -5.41 -8.66
C LEU A 132 -6.82 -6.89 -8.31
N PHE A 133 -7.44 -7.71 -9.16
CA PHE A 133 -7.48 -9.16 -9.01
C PHE A 133 -6.09 -9.79 -8.99
N ALA A 134 -5.09 -9.24 -9.68
CA ALA A 134 -3.72 -9.79 -9.70
C ALA A 134 -2.83 -9.29 -8.56
N ARG A 135 -3.04 -8.04 -8.11
CA ARG A 135 -2.12 -7.33 -7.20
C ARG A 135 -2.45 -7.41 -5.71
N SER A 136 -3.65 -7.85 -5.33
CA SER A 136 -4.12 -7.65 -3.96
C SER A 136 -3.81 -8.82 -3.04
N ALA A 137 -2.83 -8.62 -2.16
CA ALA A 137 -3.05 -8.99 -0.77
C ALA A 137 -3.89 -7.88 -0.12
N ASN A 138 -4.98 -8.26 0.55
CA ASN A 138 -5.84 -7.29 1.22
C ASN A 138 -5.10 -6.73 2.44
N TYR A 139 -4.46 -5.58 2.27
CA TYR A 139 -3.71 -4.88 3.30
C TYR A 139 -4.44 -3.60 3.74
N MET A 140 -4.64 -3.47 5.04
CA MET A 140 -5.37 -2.37 5.66
C MET A 140 -4.55 -1.08 5.57
N GLY A 141 -5.20 0.04 5.30
CA GLY A 141 -4.52 1.34 5.17
C GLY A 141 -3.83 1.58 3.83
N SER A 142 -3.95 0.66 2.85
CA SER A 142 -3.35 0.80 1.52
C SER A 142 -3.67 2.15 0.84
N LYS A 143 -2.63 2.86 0.41
CA LYS A 143 -2.73 4.16 -0.29
C LYS A 143 -2.92 4.07 -1.80
N ALA A 144 -3.25 2.89 -2.33
CA ALA A 144 -3.49 2.69 -3.77
C ALA A 144 -4.53 3.67 -4.36
N ALA A 145 -5.50 4.11 -3.56
CA ALA A 145 -6.52 5.06 -3.99
C ALA A 145 -6.05 6.52 -4.04
N LEU A 146 -4.96 6.84 -3.34
CA LEU A 146 -4.36 8.18 -3.24
C LEU A 146 -3.03 8.29 -3.99
N ALA A 147 -2.60 7.21 -4.63
CA ALA A 147 -1.31 7.13 -5.31
C ALA A 147 -1.12 8.23 -6.36
N GLY A 148 -2.19 8.60 -7.09
CA GLY A 148 -2.14 9.70 -8.07
C GLY A 148 -1.83 11.04 -7.41
N GLN A 149 -2.60 11.40 -6.38
CA GLN A 149 -2.41 12.66 -5.64
C GLN A 149 -1.03 12.72 -4.96
N ILE A 150 -0.57 11.61 -4.35
CA ILE A 150 0.75 11.56 -3.70
C ILE A 150 1.87 11.73 -4.74
N LEU A 151 1.76 11.09 -5.92
CA LEU A 151 2.72 11.30 -7.00
C LEU A 151 2.71 12.74 -7.51
N ASP A 152 1.54 13.39 -7.60
CA ASP A 152 1.45 14.81 -7.98
C ASP A 152 2.18 15.71 -6.97
N VAL A 153 2.10 15.40 -5.67
CA VAL A 153 2.91 16.07 -4.65
C VAL A 153 4.39 15.84 -4.88
N VAL A 154 4.84 14.58 -5.01
CA VAL A 154 6.26 14.24 -5.23
C VAL A 154 6.79 14.96 -6.48
N ASP A 155 6.06 14.93 -7.57
CA ASP A 155 6.43 15.56 -8.84
C ASP A 155 6.56 17.08 -8.73
N ALA A 156 5.70 17.71 -7.92
CA ALA A 156 5.77 19.14 -7.67
C ALA A 156 6.96 19.55 -6.79
N VAL A 157 7.37 18.72 -5.83
CA VAL A 157 8.33 19.09 -4.77
C VAL A 157 9.72 18.46 -4.89
N ALA A 158 9.83 17.28 -5.51
CA ALA A 158 11.10 16.56 -5.65
C ALA A 158 11.91 17.07 -6.85
N SER A 159 13.23 17.06 -6.71
CA SER A 159 14.15 17.41 -7.79
C SER A 159 14.29 16.28 -8.81
N ASP A 160 14.77 16.61 -10.00
CA ASP A 160 15.10 15.60 -11.01
C ASP A 160 16.16 14.61 -10.48
N GLY A 161 16.05 13.34 -10.89
CA GLY A 161 16.95 12.28 -10.43
C GLY A 161 16.70 11.77 -9.02
N THR A 162 15.65 12.27 -8.33
CA THR A 162 15.31 11.80 -6.97
C THR A 162 14.98 10.31 -6.97
N THR A 163 15.56 9.60 -5.99
CA THR A 163 15.16 8.23 -5.65
C THR A 163 14.13 8.25 -4.53
N ILE A 164 13.04 7.53 -4.70
CA ILE A 164 11.99 7.41 -3.69
C ILE A 164 12.23 6.19 -2.82
N VAL A 165 12.19 6.37 -1.50
CA VAL A 165 12.25 5.27 -0.53
C VAL A 165 10.89 5.13 0.14
N ASP A 166 10.15 4.09 -0.19
CA ASP A 166 8.94 3.70 0.53
C ASP A 166 9.33 2.90 1.79
N LEU A 167 9.51 3.60 2.92
CA LEU A 167 10.16 3.08 4.12
C LEU A 167 9.29 2.10 4.93
N MET A 168 7.97 2.14 4.71
CA MET A 168 6.96 1.33 5.39
C MET A 168 5.92 0.87 4.35
N CYS A 169 6.40 0.12 3.35
CA CYS A 169 5.69 -0.05 2.09
C CYS A 169 4.37 -0.83 2.19
N GLY A 170 4.14 -1.62 3.25
CA GLY A 170 2.88 -2.30 3.52
C GLY A 170 2.38 -3.11 2.32
N SER A 171 1.30 -2.64 1.69
CA SER A 171 0.71 -3.27 0.50
C SER A 171 1.58 -3.23 -0.75
N GLY A 172 2.65 -2.43 -0.77
CA GLY A 172 3.50 -2.17 -1.92
C GLY A 172 2.89 -1.18 -2.94
N ALA A 173 1.67 -0.68 -2.71
CA ALA A 173 0.96 0.15 -3.68
C ALA A 173 1.68 1.45 -4.03
N MET A 174 2.31 2.09 -3.04
CA MET A 174 3.06 3.32 -3.26
C MET A 174 4.40 3.04 -3.93
N ALA A 175 5.16 2.04 -3.47
CA ALA A 175 6.35 1.56 -4.19
C ALA A 175 6.07 1.28 -5.68
N GLY A 176 4.98 0.56 -5.99
CA GLY A 176 4.55 0.32 -7.37
C GLY A 176 4.23 1.60 -8.14
N ALA A 177 3.52 2.54 -7.52
CA ALA A 177 3.20 3.84 -8.12
C ALA A 177 4.46 4.68 -8.39
N PHE A 178 5.39 4.76 -7.43
CA PHE A 178 6.65 5.48 -7.56
C PHE A 178 7.53 4.90 -8.66
N SER A 179 7.62 3.56 -8.76
CA SER A 179 8.48 2.87 -9.72
C SER A 179 8.11 3.10 -11.20
N ARG A 180 6.94 3.69 -11.48
CA ARG A 180 6.56 4.14 -12.83
C ARG A 180 7.31 5.40 -13.27
N HIS A 181 7.74 6.22 -12.33
CA HIS A 181 8.29 7.56 -12.58
C HIS A 181 9.68 7.79 -11.95
N TYR A 182 10.01 7.09 -10.87
CA TYR A 182 11.25 7.27 -10.12
C TYR A 182 11.93 5.93 -9.81
N PRO A 183 13.28 5.88 -9.74
CA PRO A 183 13.97 4.79 -9.06
C PRO A 183 13.41 4.65 -7.65
N THR A 184 13.03 3.42 -7.28
CA THR A 184 12.27 3.16 -6.05
C THR A 184 12.92 2.07 -5.22
N ILE A 185 13.02 2.34 -3.92
CA ILE A 185 13.42 1.37 -2.90
C ILE A 185 12.23 1.16 -1.96
N ALA A 186 11.89 -0.09 -1.65
CA ALA A 186 10.84 -0.45 -0.71
C ALA A 186 11.42 -1.17 0.51
N SER A 187 10.98 -0.75 1.69
CA SER A 187 11.34 -1.36 2.97
C SER A 187 10.09 -1.53 3.81
N ASP A 188 10.11 -2.55 4.66
CA ASP A 188 9.07 -2.80 5.65
C ASP A 188 9.62 -3.74 6.74
N ALA A 189 9.08 -3.63 7.96
CA ALA A 189 9.42 -4.54 9.04
C ALA A 189 9.08 -6.01 8.69
N GLN A 190 7.98 -6.22 7.95
CA GLN A 190 7.50 -7.53 7.54
C GLN A 190 8.05 -7.91 6.17
N ILE A 191 8.50 -9.16 6.03
CA ILE A 191 9.13 -9.59 4.77
C ILE A 191 8.13 -9.70 3.63
N PHE A 192 6.88 -10.09 3.91
CA PHE A 192 5.88 -10.21 2.86
C PHE A 192 5.54 -8.85 2.24
N CYS A 193 5.51 -7.77 3.03
CA CYS A 193 5.28 -6.40 2.54
C CYS A 193 6.35 -5.99 1.53
N ARG A 194 7.61 -6.33 1.80
CA ARG A 194 8.75 -6.07 0.90
C ARG A 194 8.55 -6.77 -0.44
N TYR A 195 8.12 -8.04 -0.43
CA TYR A 195 7.86 -8.77 -1.66
C TYR A 195 6.60 -8.30 -2.39
N LEU A 196 5.57 -7.81 -1.69
CA LEU A 196 4.44 -7.11 -2.31
C LEU A 196 4.87 -5.81 -3.00
N GLY A 197 5.83 -5.07 -2.43
CA GLY A 197 6.46 -3.91 -3.07
C GLY A 197 7.26 -4.29 -4.32
N LEU A 198 8.08 -5.34 -4.21
CA LEU A 198 8.91 -5.86 -5.32
C LEU A 198 8.08 -6.16 -6.56
N VAL A 199 7.02 -6.96 -6.42
CA VAL A 199 6.24 -7.47 -7.56
C VAL A 199 5.37 -6.41 -8.23
N GLN A 200 5.26 -5.22 -7.65
CA GLN A 200 4.58 -4.08 -8.27
C GLN A 200 5.52 -3.19 -9.09
N GLY A 201 6.82 -3.43 -9.00
CA GLY A 201 7.84 -2.74 -9.78
C GLY A 201 8.04 -3.34 -11.18
N GLY A 202 8.92 -2.70 -11.93
CA GLY A 202 9.41 -3.20 -13.21
C GLY A 202 10.41 -4.35 -13.06
N GLY A 203 10.87 -4.83 -14.22
CA GLY A 203 12.00 -5.75 -14.34
C GLY A 203 11.61 -7.19 -14.66
N MET A 204 10.41 -7.66 -14.35
CA MET A 204 9.95 -8.98 -14.77
C MET A 204 9.28 -8.91 -16.15
N THR A 205 9.54 -9.89 -17.01
CA THR A 205 8.84 -10.03 -18.30
C THR A 205 7.79 -11.13 -18.21
N LEU A 206 6.73 -11.05 -19.01
CA LEU A 206 5.71 -12.08 -19.09
C LEU A 206 6.32 -13.44 -19.48
N ALA A 207 7.29 -13.44 -20.40
CA ALA A 207 7.98 -14.65 -20.82
C ALA A 207 8.71 -15.31 -19.64
N THR A 208 9.52 -14.56 -18.89
CA THR A 208 10.23 -15.09 -17.71
C THR A 208 9.26 -15.49 -16.60
N GLY A 209 8.25 -14.65 -16.31
CA GLY A 209 7.25 -14.94 -15.29
C GLY A 209 6.44 -16.21 -15.58
N THR A 210 6.13 -16.48 -16.85
CA THR A 210 5.45 -17.71 -17.28
C THR A 210 6.33 -18.93 -17.04
N VAL A 211 7.62 -18.87 -17.41
CA VAL A 211 8.58 -19.97 -17.18
C VAL A 211 8.72 -20.27 -15.68
N ILE A 212 8.82 -19.24 -14.85
CA ILE A 212 8.87 -19.39 -13.38
C ILE A 212 7.58 -20.05 -12.88
N ALA A 213 6.42 -19.56 -13.30
CA ALA A 213 5.12 -20.08 -12.89
C ALA A 213 4.98 -21.57 -13.24
N GLU A 214 5.30 -21.96 -14.48
CA GLU A 214 5.24 -23.35 -14.93
C GLU A 214 6.22 -24.25 -14.17
N THR A 215 7.43 -23.77 -13.92
CA THR A 215 8.47 -24.50 -13.18
C THR A 215 8.02 -24.79 -11.75
N VAL A 216 7.54 -23.75 -11.05
CA VAL A 216 7.03 -23.89 -9.68
C VAL A 216 5.80 -24.80 -9.64
N ILE A 217 4.86 -24.67 -10.57
CA ILE A 217 3.67 -25.53 -10.63
C ILE A 217 4.05 -26.99 -10.87
N ARG A 218 5.02 -27.27 -11.74
CA ARG A 218 5.52 -28.63 -11.97
C ARG A 218 6.15 -29.22 -10.72
N GLY A 219 7.01 -28.46 -10.04
CA GLY A 219 7.64 -28.88 -8.77
C GLY A 219 6.60 -29.13 -7.68
N ALA A 220 5.63 -28.22 -7.54
CA ALA A 220 4.55 -28.35 -6.57
C ALA A 220 3.67 -29.57 -6.85
N ARG A 221 3.35 -29.85 -8.12
CA ARG A 221 2.57 -31.03 -8.51
C ARG A 221 3.27 -32.33 -8.12
N SER A 222 4.57 -32.45 -8.41
CA SER A 222 5.34 -33.64 -8.03
C SER A 222 5.35 -33.87 -6.51
N ARG A 223 5.47 -32.80 -5.72
CA ARG A 223 5.38 -32.86 -4.25
C ARG A 223 3.99 -33.24 -3.78
N TYR A 224 2.96 -32.68 -4.40
CA TYR A 224 1.56 -32.97 -4.09
C TYR A 224 1.21 -34.45 -4.35
N GLU A 225 1.69 -35.02 -5.46
CA GLU A 225 1.54 -36.45 -5.77
C GLU A 225 2.24 -37.34 -4.74
N SER A 226 3.31 -36.86 -4.12
CA SER A 226 4.09 -37.56 -3.09
C SER A 226 3.60 -37.37 -1.65
N LEU A 227 2.45 -36.71 -1.43
CA LEU A 227 1.87 -36.54 -0.09
C LEU A 227 1.69 -37.90 0.62
N SER A 228 1.66 -37.90 1.96
CA SER A 228 1.35 -39.12 2.71
C SER A 228 -0.12 -39.52 2.55
N ASP A 229 -0.44 -40.79 2.80
CA ASP A 229 -1.82 -41.29 2.77
C ASP A 229 -2.72 -40.50 3.74
N GLU A 230 -2.21 -40.17 4.93
CA GLU A 230 -2.94 -39.34 5.91
C GLU A 230 -3.36 -37.97 5.34
N HIS A 231 -2.47 -37.29 4.60
CA HIS A 231 -2.81 -36.02 3.98
C HIS A 231 -3.82 -36.20 2.85
N ARG A 232 -3.67 -37.24 2.02
CA ARG A 232 -4.62 -37.55 0.94
C ARG A 232 -6.01 -37.84 1.49
N GLU A 233 -6.12 -38.65 2.54
CA GLU A 233 -7.40 -38.97 3.18
C GLU A 233 -8.13 -37.72 3.69
N ARG A 234 -7.38 -36.80 4.33
CA ARG A 234 -7.94 -35.53 4.82
C ARG A 234 -8.42 -34.62 3.68
N ILE A 235 -7.68 -34.59 2.58
CA ILE A 235 -8.05 -33.83 1.38
C ILE A 235 -9.30 -34.45 0.75
N ASP A 236 -9.32 -35.77 0.55
CA ASP A 236 -10.46 -36.49 -0.02
C ASP A 236 -11.73 -36.35 0.84
N GLU A 237 -11.58 -36.33 2.17
CA GLU A 237 -12.69 -36.07 3.08
C GLU A 237 -13.28 -34.67 2.85
N GLU A 238 -12.44 -33.62 2.80
CA GLU A 238 -12.92 -32.26 2.54
C GLU A 238 -13.50 -32.11 1.12
N ASP A 239 -12.86 -32.70 0.10
CA ASP A 239 -13.33 -32.64 -1.28
C ASP A 239 -14.69 -33.33 -1.46
N ARG A 240 -14.94 -34.46 -0.80
CA ARG A 240 -16.27 -35.09 -0.78
C ARG A 240 -17.32 -34.15 -0.18
N LEU A 241 -16.98 -33.41 0.87
CA LEU A 241 -17.87 -32.45 1.52
C LEU A 241 -18.12 -31.23 0.63
N LEU A 242 -17.08 -30.73 -0.06
CA LEU A 242 -17.20 -29.61 -1.02
C LEU A 242 -18.08 -29.95 -2.23
N ASN A 243 -18.07 -31.21 -2.66
CA ASN A 243 -18.85 -31.70 -3.79
C ASN A 243 -20.24 -32.25 -3.40
N SER A 244 -20.58 -32.24 -2.11
CA SER A 244 -21.88 -32.69 -1.60
C SER A 244 -22.93 -31.57 -1.65
N GLU A 245 -24.21 -31.92 -1.73
CA GLU A 245 -25.28 -30.96 -1.48
C GLU A 245 -25.21 -30.44 -0.03
N LEU A 246 -25.22 -29.12 0.14
CA LEU A 246 -25.14 -28.43 1.45
C LEU A 246 -26.41 -28.56 2.32
N SER A 247 -26.91 -29.79 2.44
CA SER A 247 -27.98 -30.15 3.36
C SER A 247 -27.57 -29.86 4.82
N PRO A 248 -28.54 -29.64 5.73
CA PRO A 248 -28.26 -29.44 7.16
C PRO A 248 -27.36 -30.53 7.74
N THR A 249 -27.59 -31.80 7.37
CA THR A 249 -26.78 -32.95 7.80
C THR A 249 -25.31 -32.84 7.39
N VAL A 250 -25.03 -32.40 6.16
CA VAL A 250 -23.65 -32.20 5.68
C VAL A 250 -23.00 -31.03 6.41
N GLN A 251 -23.74 -29.94 6.64
CA GLN A 251 -23.23 -28.80 7.40
C GLN A 251 -22.87 -29.17 8.85
N ASP A 252 -23.68 -30.00 9.50
CA ASP A 252 -23.43 -30.52 10.84
C ASP A 252 -22.21 -31.45 10.86
N SER A 253 -22.04 -32.29 9.85
CA SER A 253 -20.87 -33.16 9.70
C SER A 253 -19.56 -32.36 9.54
N VAL A 254 -19.57 -31.32 8.68
CA VAL A 254 -18.42 -30.41 8.53
C VAL A 254 -18.13 -29.69 9.84
N ALA A 255 -19.17 -29.19 10.51
CA ALA A 255 -19.02 -28.50 11.78
C ALA A 255 -18.42 -29.41 12.87
N ALA A 256 -18.88 -30.65 12.97
CA ALA A 256 -18.35 -31.64 13.89
C ALA A 256 -16.88 -32.00 13.55
N SER A 257 -16.53 -32.15 12.27
CA SER A 257 -15.15 -32.42 11.86
C SER A 257 -14.20 -31.28 12.24
N LEU A 258 -14.59 -30.04 11.96
CA LEU A 258 -13.83 -28.85 12.36
C LEU A 258 -13.72 -28.71 13.89
N GLN A 259 -14.79 -29.01 14.64
CA GLN A 259 -14.77 -28.98 16.10
C GLN A 259 -13.79 -30.01 16.68
N ARG A 260 -13.82 -31.27 16.18
CA ARG A 260 -12.88 -32.32 16.60
C ARG A 260 -11.44 -31.90 16.41
N ARG A 261 -11.13 -31.26 15.28
CA ARG A 261 -9.79 -30.74 15.00
C ARG A 261 -9.36 -29.63 15.95
N THR A 262 -10.25 -28.70 16.27
CA THR A 262 -9.97 -27.64 17.24
C THR A 262 -9.67 -28.23 18.63
N LEU A 263 -10.43 -29.24 19.06
CA LEU A 263 -10.18 -29.92 20.33
C LEU A 263 -8.86 -30.71 20.32
N ALA A 264 -8.58 -31.44 19.24
CA ALA A 264 -7.33 -32.19 19.08
C ALA A 264 -6.10 -31.25 19.09
N TRP A 265 -6.22 -30.07 18.47
CA TRP A 265 -5.16 -29.06 18.46
C TRP A 265 -4.70 -28.67 19.87
N GLU A 266 -5.65 -28.45 20.78
CA GLU A 266 -5.37 -28.09 22.17
C GLU A 266 -4.88 -29.29 22.99
N HIS A 267 -5.58 -30.42 22.91
CA HIS A 267 -5.26 -31.62 23.70
C HIS A 267 -3.87 -32.19 23.35
N GLU A 268 -3.52 -32.21 22.08
CA GLU A 268 -2.25 -32.78 21.58
C GLU A 268 -1.13 -31.73 21.51
N HIS A 269 -1.36 -30.51 22.02
CA HIS A 269 -0.35 -29.44 22.05
C HIS A 269 0.28 -29.15 20.67
N ARG A 270 -0.52 -29.22 19.59
CA ARG A 270 -0.04 -29.10 18.19
C ARG A 270 0.61 -27.77 17.83
N GLY A 271 0.35 -26.72 18.63
CA GLY A 271 1.00 -25.41 18.51
C GLY A 271 2.39 -25.32 19.17
N GLY A 272 2.82 -26.36 19.90
CA GLY A 272 4.13 -26.44 20.53
C GLY A 272 5.27 -26.53 19.51
N ILE A 273 6.46 -26.07 19.91
CA ILE A 273 7.61 -26.00 18.99
C ILE A 273 8.01 -27.35 18.43
N GLU A 274 7.88 -28.44 19.20
CA GLU A 274 8.23 -29.80 18.75
C GLU A 274 7.33 -30.25 17.58
N ALA A 275 6.01 -30.19 17.75
CA ALA A 275 5.05 -30.55 16.70
C ALA A 275 5.20 -29.65 15.46
N VAL A 276 5.40 -28.35 15.65
CA VAL A 276 5.60 -27.41 14.53
C VAL A 276 6.92 -27.68 13.79
N THR A 277 7.98 -28.03 14.52
CA THR A 277 9.28 -28.37 13.91
C THR A 277 9.22 -29.68 13.15
N ASP A 278 8.48 -30.67 13.66
CA ASP A 278 8.24 -31.94 12.96
C ASP A 278 7.48 -31.70 11.65
N ALA A 279 6.40 -30.92 11.69
CA ALA A 279 5.65 -30.56 10.48
C ALA A 279 6.52 -29.82 9.45
N TRP A 280 7.38 -28.92 9.90
CA TRP A 280 8.34 -28.21 9.02
C TRP A 280 9.35 -29.15 8.38
N ARG A 281 9.96 -30.07 9.15
CA ARG A 281 10.93 -31.05 8.62
C ARG A 281 10.32 -31.97 7.56
N ASN A 282 9.04 -32.26 7.71
CA ASN A 282 8.27 -33.08 6.78
C ASN A 282 7.55 -32.25 5.70
N GLY A 283 7.90 -30.97 5.54
CA GLY A 283 7.44 -30.14 4.43
C GLY A 283 5.93 -29.82 4.42
N HIS A 284 5.27 -29.76 5.59
CA HIS A 284 3.84 -29.45 5.69
C HIS A 284 3.53 -28.41 6.78
N LEU A 285 4.45 -27.45 6.98
CA LEU A 285 4.36 -26.42 8.02
C LEU A 285 3.07 -25.59 7.89
N LEU A 286 2.74 -25.08 6.70
CA LEU A 286 1.59 -24.19 6.50
C LEU A 286 0.28 -24.97 6.62
N SER A 287 0.25 -26.21 6.15
CA SER A 287 -0.87 -27.14 6.29
C SER A 287 -1.16 -27.41 7.76
N HIS A 288 -0.13 -27.78 8.52
CA HIS A 288 -0.23 -27.99 9.96
C HIS A 288 -0.74 -26.74 10.66
N LEU A 289 -0.15 -25.58 10.36
CA LEU A 289 -0.46 -24.34 11.04
C LEU A 289 -1.78 -23.71 10.63
N TYR A 290 -2.31 -23.90 9.41
CA TYR A 290 -3.43 -23.06 8.94
C TYR A 290 -4.54 -23.80 8.17
N SER A 291 -4.37 -25.08 7.83
CA SER A 291 -5.47 -25.90 7.28
C SER A 291 -6.57 -26.10 8.31
N GLY A 292 -7.82 -26.08 7.83
CA GLY A 292 -9.00 -26.13 8.67
C GLY A 292 -9.31 -24.80 9.38
N LEU A 293 -8.41 -23.81 9.34
CA LEU A 293 -8.57 -22.52 10.01
C LEU A 293 -8.82 -21.38 9.01
N TYR A 294 -7.78 -20.98 8.27
CA TYR A 294 -7.87 -19.94 7.23
C TYR A 294 -7.98 -20.53 5.83
N PHE A 295 -7.50 -21.76 5.65
CA PHE A 295 -7.45 -22.48 4.40
C PHE A 295 -8.14 -23.84 4.52
N GLY A 296 -8.55 -24.41 3.40
CA GLY A 296 -8.91 -25.84 3.31
C GLY A 296 -7.68 -26.74 3.40
N GLU A 297 -7.91 -28.04 3.51
CA GLU A 297 -6.89 -29.08 3.52
C GLU A 297 -6.07 -29.08 2.23
N ARG A 298 -6.77 -29.09 1.07
CA ARG A 298 -6.13 -29.00 -0.25
C ARG A 298 -5.31 -27.73 -0.37
N GLN A 299 -5.87 -26.60 0.04
CA GLN A 299 -5.20 -25.30 -0.06
C GLN A 299 -3.93 -25.22 0.81
N GLY A 300 -3.95 -25.77 2.02
CA GLY A 300 -2.74 -25.85 2.86
C GLY A 300 -1.65 -26.69 2.21
N ALA A 301 -2.01 -27.86 1.68
CA ALA A 301 -1.06 -28.73 0.99
C ALA A 301 -0.49 -28.06 -0.27
N GLU A 302 -1.33 -27.37 -1.05
CA GLU A 302 -0.89 -26.55 -2.18
C GLU A 302 0.11 -25.45 -1.75
N LEU A 303 -0.16 -24.74 -0.63
CA LEU A 303 0.74 -23.71 -0.11
C LEU A 303 2.12 -24.27 0.23
N ASP A 304 2.20 -25.41 0.92
CA ASP A 304 3.47 -26.05 1.26
C ASP A 304 4.21 -26.55 0.02
N CYS A 305 3.51 -27.16 -0.93
CA CYS A 305 4.10 -27.67 -2.17
C CYS A 305 4.65 -26.54 -3.04
N LEU A 306 3.87 -25.46 -3.23
CA LEU A 306 4.31 -24.25 -3.94
C LEU A 306 5.49 -23.59 -3.23
N ARG A 307 5.41 -23.45 -1.91
CA ARG A 307 6.47 -22.79 -1.13
C ARG A 307 7.80 -23.52 -1.25
N GLN A 308 7.80 -24.85 -1.16
CA GLN A 308 9.02 -25.66 -1.35
C GLN A 308 9.51 -25.64 -2.81
N ALA A 309 8.61 -25.72 -3.79
CA ALA A 309 8.98 -25.62 -5.20
C ALA A 309 9.59 -24.25 -5.56
N ILE A 310 9.21 -23.19 -4.86
CA ILE A 310 9.85 -21.88 -4.99
C ILE A 310 11.28 -21.90 -4.45
N ASP A 311 11.57 -22.58 -3.34
CA ASP A 311 12.95 -22.71 -2.82
C ASP A 311 13.89 -23.40 -3.81
N ASP A 312 13.35 -24.29 -4.65
CA ASP A 312 14.10 -25.02 -5.67
C ASP A 312 14.52 -24.13 -6.87
N LEU A 313 13.96 -22.92 -7.03
CA LEU A 313 14.38 -22.00 -8.09
C LEU A 313 15.82 -21.55 -7.86
N PRO A 314 16.67 -21.46 -8.89
CA PRO A 314 18.10 -21.15 -8.73
C PRO A 314 18.35 -19.68 -8.37
N GLU A 315 17.61 -18.76 -9.00
CA GLU A 315 17.81 -17.32 -8.86
C GLU A 315 17.04 -16.75 -7.67
N GLU A 316 17.72 -16.01 -6.78
CA GLU A 316 17.08 -15.40 -5.62
C GLU A 316 15.99 -14.40 -6.02
N ARG A 317 16.23 -13.68 -7.12
CA ARG A 317 15.27 -12.75 -7.68
C ARG A 317 13.95 -13.45 -8.05
N ASP A 318 14.03 -14.60 -8.71
CA ASP A 318 12.86 -15.36 -9.15
C ASP A 318 12.12 -15.94 -7.95
N ARG A 319 12.86 -16.42 -6.93
CA ARG A 319 12.29 -16.82 -5.64
C ARG A 319 11.47 -15.70 -5.02
N ARG A 320 12.02 -14.50 -4.91
CA ARG A 320 11.34 -13.33 -4.29
C ARG A 320 10.08 -12.92 -5.08
N TRP A 321 10.13 -12.94 -6.42
CA TRP A 321 8.97 -12.68 -7.26
C TRP A 321 7.87 -13.73 -7.09
N ALA A 322 8.23 -15.02 -7.11
CA ALA A 322 7.29 -16.11 -6.89
C ALA A 322 6.70 -16.06 -5.47
N LEU A 323 7.48 -15.73 -4.44
CA LEU A 323 6.96 -15.54 -3.08
C LEU A 323 5.97 -14.38 -2.99
N GLY A 324 6.22 -13.25 -3.67
CA GLY A 324 5.27 -12.14 -3.76
C GLY A 324 3.94 -12.57 -4.39
N ALA A 325 3.99 -13.35 -5.48
CA ALA A 325 2.80 -13.91 -6.11
C ALA A 325 2.07 -14.93 -5.21
N LEU A 326 2.81 -15.76 -4.47
CA LEU A 326 2.25 -16.73 -3.52
C LEU A 326 1.55 -16.03 -2.35
N VAL A 327 2.08 -14.89 -1.88
CA VAL A 327 1.40 -14.06 -0.86
C VAL A 327 0.08 -13.52 -1.39
N CYS A 328 0.04 -13.03 -2.64
CA CYS A 328 -1.21 -12.60 -3.29
C CYS A 328 -2.21 -13.76 -3.44
N ALA A 329 -1.74 -14.97 -3.78
CA ALA A 329 -2.58 -16.16 -3.90
C ALA A 329 -3.15 -16.60 -2.54
N ALA A 330 -2.30 -16.69 -1.52
CA ALA A 330 -2.70 -17.02 -0.15
C ALA A 330 -3.72 -16.01 0.40
N SER A 331 -3.49 -14.71 0.20
CA SER A 331 -4.45 -13.68 0.63
C SER A 331 -5.80 -13.79 -0.11
N ALA A 332 -5.81 -14.22 -1.37
CA ALA A 332 -7.02 -14.36 -2.16
C ALA A 332 -7.82 -15.61 -1.81
N CYS A 333 -7.13 -16.70 -1.44
CA CYS A 333 -7.75 -17.97 -1.06
C CYS A 333 -8.18 -18.00 0.42
N ALA A 334 -7.59 -17.21 1.31
CA ALA A 334 -7.89 -17.27 2.74
C ALA A 334 -9.31 -16.79 3.10
N TYR A 335 -10.00 -17.56 3.94
CA TYR A 335 -11.30 -17.14 4.50
C TYR A 335 -11.13 -16.23 5.72
N THR A 336 -11.13 -14.91 5.48
CA THR A 336 -10.78 -13.89 6.49
C THR A 336 -11.79 -12.74 6.57
N TYR A 337 -11.70 -11.96 7.66
CA TYR A 337 -12.41 -10.68 7.77
C TYR A 337 -11.56 -9.58 7.10
N GLY A 338 -12.08 -9.01 6.01
CA GLY A 338 -11.45 -7.87 5.35
C GLY A 338 -9.97 -8.06 5.01
N GLY A 339 -9.54 -9.30 4.74
CA GLY A 339 -8.17 -9.63 4.36
C GLY A 339 -7.17 -9.92 5.47
N HIS A 340 -7.57 -9.84 6.74
CA HIS A 340 -6.64 -9.99 7.85
C HIS A 340 -6.85 -11.27 8.67
N PHE A 341 -5.78 -11.72 9.29
CA PHE A 341 -5.68 -13.01 10.00
C PHE A 341 -5.80 -12.87 11.52
N ALA A 342 -6.18 -11.71 12.06
CA ALA A 342 -6.21 -11.49 13.52
C ALA A 342 -7.12 -12.46 14.29
N GLN A 343 -8.18 -12.95 13.65
CA GLN A 343 -9.04 -14.01 14.17
C GLN A 343 -9.63 -14.81 12.98
N PRO A 344 -9.87 -16.11 13.15
CA PRO A 344 -10.60 -16.92 12.17
C PRO A 344 -12.01 -16.37 11.94
N LYS A 345 -12.45 -16.38 10.68
CA LYS A 345 -13.82 -15.97 10.32
C LYS A 345 -14.83 -17.09 10.55
N LEU A 346 -14.42 -18.33 10.31
CA LEU A 346 -15.11 -19.53 10.73
C LEU A 346 -14.48 -20.03 12.03
N ASP A 347 -15.27 -20.09 13.10
CA ASP A 347 -14.85 -20.60 14.41
C ASP A 347 -15.98 -21.47 14.99
N ILE A 348 -15.63 -22.61 15.56
CA ILE A 348 -16.58 -23.53 16.18
C ILE A 348 -16.14 -23.72 17.62
N ALA A 349 -16.93 -23.18 18.53
CA ALA A 349 -16.66 -23.24 19.95
C ALA A 349 -16.77 -24.67 20.50
N PRO A 350 -16.14 -24.97 21.65
CA PRO A 350 -16.27 -26.29 22.29
C PRO A 350 -17.71 -26.68 22.61
N ASP A 351 -18.61 -25.72 22.83
CA ASP A 351 -20.05 -25.93 23.05
C ASP A 351 -20.85 -26.13 21.74
N GLY A 352 -20.17 -26.23 20.60
CA GLY A 352 -20.78 -26.43 19.27
C GLY A 352 -21.27 -25.15 18.61
N LYS A 353 -21.19 -23.98 19.27
CA LYS A 353 -21.62 -22.72 18.66
C LYS A 353 -20.71 -22.32 17.51
N ARG A 354 -21.32 -22.10 16.35
CA ARG A 354 -20.64 -21.67 15.12
C ARG A 354 -20.67 -20.16 14.96
N ARG A 355 -19.52 -19.57 14.65
CA ARG A 355 -19.37 -18.19 14.16
C ARG A 355 -18.87 -18.24 12.72
N GLY A 356 -19.43 -17.38 11.86
CA GLY A 356 -19.11 -17.34 10.43
C GLY A 356 -20.10 -18.14 9.60
N ASP A 357 -20.01 -17.94 8.28
CA ASP A 357 -20.87 -18.62 7.31
C ASP A 357 -20.10 -19.80 6.71
N LEU A 358 -20.61 -21.01 6.94
CA LEU A 358 -19.99 -22.23 6.49
C LEU A 358 -20.04 -22.39 4.96
N SER A 359 -21.14 -21.97 4.33
CA SER A 359 -21.29 -22.03 2.87
C SER A 359 -20.26 -21.13 2.20
N GLU A 360 -20.12 -19.90 2.70
CA GLU A 360 -19.10 -18.96 2.19
C GLU A 360 -17.68 -19.48 2.47
N ALA A 361 -17.44 -20.12 3.61
CA ALA A 361 -16.15 -20.73 3.91
C ALA A 361 -15.81 -21.87 2.94
N LEU A 362 -16.77 -22.75 2.64
CA LEU A 362 -16.60 -23.86 1.70
C LEU A 362 -16.39 -23.35 0.27
N LYS A 363 -17.16 -22.34 -0.16
CA LYS A 363 -16.95 -21.65 -1.44
C LYS A 363 -15.55 -21.02 -1.53
N GLN A 364 -15.06 -20.45 -0.44
CA GLN A 364 -13.72 -19.88 -0.40
C GLN A 364 -12.63 -20.96 -0.45
N ARG A 365 -12.87 -22.12 0.18
CA ARG A 365 -11.96 -23.28 0.19
C ARG A 365 -11.91 -24.06 -1.12
N SER A 366 -12.92 -23.90 -1.98
CA SER A 366 -12.91 -24.53 -3.32
C SER A 366 -11.95 -23.87 -4.31
N LEU A 367 -11.46 -22.64 -4.02
CA LEU A 367 -10.43 -21.99 -4.84
C LEU A 367 -9.12 -22.76 -4.81
N SER A 368 -8.41 -22.85 -5.95
CA SER A 368 -7.08 -23.46 -6.02
C SER A 368 -5.99 -22.40 -5.83
N VAL A 369 -5.13 -22.62 -4.82
CA VAL A 369 -3.98 -21.75 -4.56
C VAL A 369 -3.01 -21.83 -5.74
N SER A 370 -2.82 -23.02 -6.32
CA SER A 370 -1.97 -23.24 -7.49
C SER A 370 -2.44 -22.44 -8.72
N HIS A 371 -3.76 -22.43 -8.97
CA HIS A 371 -4.33 -21.63 -10.04
C HIS A 371 -4.14 -20.13 -9.79
N GLU A 372 -4.47 -19.67 -8.58
CA GLU A 372 -4.32 -18.26 -8.20
C GLU A 372 -2.85 -17.81 -8.27
N PHE A 373 -1.90 -18.64 -7.84
CA PHE A 373 -0.48 -18.38 -7.95
C PHE A 373 -0.06 -18.16 -9.42
N PHE A 374 -0.43 -19.07 -10.32
CA PHE A 374 -0.08 -18.98 -11.74
C PHE A 374 -0.64 -17.71 -12.39
N VAL A 375 -1.94 -17.44 -12.16
CA VAL A 375 -2.61 -16.25 -12.70
C VAL A 375 -1.97 -14.98 -12.15
N ARG A 376 -1.68 -14.93 -10.85
CA ARG A 376 -1.09 -13.73 -10.24
C ARG A 376 0.32 -13.47 -10.71
N LEU A 377 1.17 -14.49 -10.75
CA LEU A 377 2.56 -14.33 -11.19
C LEU A 377 2.64 -13.85 -12.64
N THR A 378 1.86 -14.46 -13.55
CA THR A 378 1.84 -14.08 -14.97
C THR A 378 1.28 -12.67 -15.18
N ARG A 379 0.22 -12.27 -14.46
CA ARG A 379 -0.32 -10.91 -14.52
C ARG A 379 0.61 -9.85 -13.94
N LEU A 380 1.24 -10.14 -12.81
CA LEU A 380 2.26 -9.25 -12.22
C LEU A 380 3.44 -9.07 -13.19
N ALA A 381 3.85 -10.14 -13.87
CA ALA A 381 4.91 -10.10 -14.87
C ALA A 381 4.52 -9.28 -16.12
N GLU A 382 3.31 -9.47 -16.66
CA GLU A 382 2.77 -8.69 -17.79
C GLU A 382 2.75 -7.19 -17.46
N GLU A 383 2.30 -6.83 -16.27
CA GLU A 383 2.26 -5.43 -15.87
C GLU A 383 3.64 -4.84 -15.62
N SER A 384 4.58 -5.65 -15.12
CA SER A 384 5.97 -5.25 -14.84
C SER A 384 6.71 -4.81 -16.10
N GLU A 385 6.37 -5.34 -17.28
CA GLU A 385 6.93 -4.90 -18.57
C GLU A 385 6.62 -3.44 -18.90
N HIS A 386 5.54 -2.90 -18.34
CA HIS A 386 5.11 -1.52 -18.55
C HIS A 386 5.54 -0.57 -17.42
N VAL A 387 6.29 -1.06 -16.44
CA VAL A 387 6.81 -0.25 -15.33
C VAL A 387 8.28 0.06 -15.57
N LYS A 388 8.60 1.37 -15.58
CA LYS A 388 9.90 1.88 -16.00
C LYS A 388 11.06 1.42 -15.11
N TYR A 389 10.87 1.41 -13.79
CA TYR A 389 11.94 1.08 -12.85
C TYR A 389 11.59 -0.18 -12.05
N PRO A 390 12.55 -1.08 -11.79
CA PRO A 390 12.37 -2.11 -10.79
C PRO A 390 12.26 -1.48 -9.39
N VAL A 391 11.61 -2.20 -8.48
CA VAL A 391 11.62 -1.88 -7.05
C VAL A 391 12.73 -2.68 -6.39
N GLU A 392 13.70 -1.99 -5.81
CA GLU A 392 14.69 -2.61 -4.94
C GLU A 392 14.08 -2.83 -3.55
N VAL A 393 14.33 -3.99 -2.92
CA VAL A 393 13.84 -4.27 -1.57
C VAL A 393 14.96 -4.21 -0.55
N MET A 394 14.70 -3.58 0.58
CA MET A 394 15.63 -3.47 1.69
C MET A 394 15.04 -4.04 2.99
N PRO A 395 15.86 -4.61 3.89
CA PRO A 395 15.38 -5.06 5.19
C PRO A 395 14.87 -3.91 6.06
N GLY A 396 13.69 -4.10 6.65
CA GLY A 396 13.23 -3.30 7.79
C GLY A 396 13.57 -3.96 9.14
N PRO A 397 13.10 -3.40 10.28
CA PRO A 397 12.32 -2.16 10.40
C PRO A 397 13.08 -0.90 9.96
N TRP A 398 12.42 0.26 9.98
CA TRP A 398 12.94 1.50 9.40
C TRP A 398 14.36 1.86 9.82
N GLU A 399 14.78 1.56 11.06
CA GLU A 399 16.14 1.81 11.56
C GLU A 399 17.19 1.07 10.73
N VAL A 400 16.94 -0.20 10.40
CA VAL A 400 17.83 -1.05 9.60
C VAL A 400 17.92 -0.51 8.17
N ALA A 401 16.77 -0.12 7.61
CA ALA A 401 16.70 0.44 6.27
C ALA A 401 17.48 1.76 6.18
N LEU A 402 17.27 2.69 7.11
CA LEU A 402 17.99 3.97 7.10
C LEU A 402 19.50 3.78 7.29
N GLN A 403 19.94 2.83 8.13
CA GLN A 403 21.37 2.52 8.28
C GLN A 403 21.99 2.03 6.97
N ALA A 404 21.30 1.15 6.25
CA ALA A 404 21.75 0.63 4.97
C ALA A 404 21.69 1.68 3.83
N LEU A 405 20.88 2.74 3.97
CA LEU A 405 20.83 3.86 3.01
C LEU A 405 21.92 4.90 3.20
N LYS A 406 22.51 5.05 4.40
CA LYS A 406 23.52 6.07 4.71
C LYS A 406 24.69 6.16 3.71
N PRO A 407 25.26 5.06 3.18
CA PRO A 407 26.36 5.15 2.22
C PRO A 407 25.99 5.86 0.90
N ASN A 408 24.70 6.02 0.61
CA ASN A 408 24.20 6.56 -0.65
C ASN A 408 23.78 8.04 -0.58
N VAL A 409 23.90 8.68 0.59
CA VAL A 409 23.47 10.09 0.82
C VAL A 409 24.10 11.05 -0.20
N GLU A 410 25.37 10.83 -0.54
CA GLU A 410 26.14 11.73 -1.41
C GLU A 410 25.96 11.44 -2.91
N GLN A 411 25.33 10.32 -3.28
CA GLN A 411 25.30 9.85 -4.67
C GLN A 411 24.12 10.41 -5.48
N ARG A 412 23.00 10.74 -4.83
CA ARG A 412 21.77 11.23 -5.48
C ARG A 412 20.79 11.83 -4.48
N PRO A 413 19.92 12.77 -4.90
CA PRO A 413 18.83 13.26 -4.06
C PRO A 413 17.87 12.12 -3.68
N MET A 414 17.42 12.10 -2.43
CA MET A 414 16.52 11.08 -1.90
C MET A 414 15.30 11.72 -1.24
N CYS A 415 14.12 11.16 -1.51
CA CYS A 415 12.88 11.48 -0.83
C CYS A 415 12.35 10.21 -0.15
N VAL A 416 12.30 10.24 1.18
CA VAL A 416 11.81 9.13 2.00
C VAL A 416 10.31 9.29 2.21
N TYR A 417 9.54 8.44 1.58
CA TYR A 417 8.10 8.33 1.81
C TYR A 417 7.84 7.50 3.08
N VAL A 418 7.07 8.09 4.00
CA VAL A 418 6.74 7.48 5.31
C VAL A 418 5.23 7.43 5.44
N ASP A 419 4.68 6.23 5.54
CA ASP A 419 3.25 5.96 5.76
C ASP A 419 3.11 5.12 7.04
N PRO A 420 3.28 5.74 8.23
CA PRO A 420 3.30 5.00 9.47
C PRO A 420 1.89 4.54 9.85
N PRO A 421 1.77 3.49 10.69
CA PRO A 421 0.47 2.99 11.08
C PRO A 421 -0.51 4.02 11.64
N TYR A 422 -1.75 3.99 11.16
CA TYR A 422 -2.83 4.87 11.62
C TYR A 422 -3.42 4.43 12.95
N THR A 423 -3.54 3.11 13.07
CA THR A 423 -4.24 2.46 14.16
C THR A 423 -3.42 1.27 14.67
N ARG A 424 -3.92 0.66 15.75
CA ARG A 424 -3.33 -0.56 16.30
C ARG A 424 -3.53 -1.78 15.40
N ASP A 425 -4.30 -1.62 14.32
CA ASP A 425 -4.80 -2.70 13.49
C ASP A 425 -3.91 -2.98 12.27
N GLU A 426 -2.70 -2.44 12.28
CA GLU A 426 -1.69 -2.62 11.25
C GLU A 426 -0.47 -3.32 11.90
N TYR A 427 0.13 -4.28 11.18
CA TYR A 427 1.19 -5.21 11.64
C TYR A 427 0.77 -6.33 12.62
N SER A 428 1.72 -7.21 12.95
CA SER A 428 1.61 -8.22 14.01
C SER A 428 0.53 -9.27 13.75
N ARG A 429 -0.55 -9.30 14.56
CA ARG A 429 -1.58 -10.36 14.51
C ARG A 429 -2.34 -10.41 13.19
N TYR A 430 -2.40 -9.31 12.46
CA TYR A 430 -3.23 -9.16 11.26
C TYR A 430 -2.64 -9.86 10.03
N TYR A 431 -1.32 -10.07 9.97
CA TYR A 431 -0.64 -10.58 8.78
C TYR A 431 0.37 -11.71 9.06
N HIS A 432 0.30 -12.32 10.25
CA HIS A 432 1.23 -13.37 10.65
C HIS A 432 1.22 -14.60 9.71
N VAL A 433 0.08 -14.92 9.08
CA VAL A 433 -0.01 -16.01 8.09
C VAL A 433 0.80 -15.69 6.83
N LEU A 434 0.72 -14.45 6.31
CA LEU A 434 1.49 -14.05 5.14
C LEU A 434 2.99 -13.99 5.44
N GLU A 435 3.35 -13.57 6.66
CA GLU A 435 4.73 -13.64 7.14
C GLU A 435 5.23 -15.09 7.21
N ALA A 436 4.40 -16.03 7.70
CA ALA A 436 4.73 -17.45 7.77
C ALA A 436 4.88 -18.09 6.38
N VAL A 437 4.06 -17.69 5.39
CA VAL A 437 4.21 -18.12 3.99
C VAL A 437 5.60 -17.76 3.47
N VAL A 438 6.08 -16.56 3.74
CA VAL A 438 7.37 -16.11 3.21
C VAL A 438 8.55 -16.67 4.02
N GLN A 439 8.53 -16.52 5.35
CA GLN A 439 9.63 -16.95 6.21
C GLN A 439 9.79 -18.47 6.23
N TYR A 440 8.68 -19.21 6.25
CA TYR A 440 8.63 -20.68 6.28
C TYR A 440 9.55 -21.30 7.35
N GLN A 441 9.55 -20.71 8.55
CA GLN A 441 10.34 -21.15 9.70
C GLN A 441 9.43 -21.67 10.81
N PRO A 442 9.81 -22.74 11.52
CA PRO A 442 9.02 -23.28 12.62
C PRO A 442 9.06 -22.35 13.83
N HIS A 443 7.88 -22.07 14.40
CA HIS A 443 7.75 -21.30 15.63
C HIS A 443 6.52 -21.73 16.42
N SER A 444 6.58 -21.67 17.75
CA SER A 444 5.41 -21.95 18.58
C SER A 444 4.27 -20.97 18.31
N VAL A 445 3.04 -21.47 18.27
CA VAL A 445 1.84 -20.67 18.07
C VAL A 445 0.80 -20.93 19.16
N SER A 446 -0.04 -19.94 19.45
CA SER A 446 -1.03 -20.03 20.51
C SER A 446 -2.34 -19.30 20.19
N GLY A 447 -3.40 -19.70 20.89
CA GLY A 447 -4.75 -19.14 20.76
C GLY A 447 -5.45 -19.47 19.44
N LYS A 448 -6.71 -19.03 19.31
CA LYS A 448 -7.58 -19.35 18.18
C LYS A 448 -7.03 -18.95 16.82
N GLY A 449 -6.29 -17.83 16.75
CA GLY A 449 -5.66 -17.36 15.53
C GLY A 449 -4.29 -17.97 15.25
N ARG A 450 -3.82 -18.93 16.07
CA ARG A 450 -2.50 -19.56 15.94
C ARG A 450 -1.38 -18.51 15.79
N LEU A 451 -1.37 -17.58 16.74
CA LEU A 451 -0.47 -16.44 16.73
C LEU A 451 0.90 -16.82 17.34
N PRO A 452 2.02 -16.41 16.73
CA PRO A 452 3.31 -16.47 17.38
C PRO A 452 3.37 -15.56 18.62
N GLN A 453 4.38 -15.78 19.46
CA GLN A 453 4.64 -14.93 20.62
C GLN A 453 4.85 -13.48 20.19
N ARG A 454 4.15 -12.54 20.83
CA ARG A 454 4.26 -11.11 20.52
C ARG A 454 5.69 -10.61 20.78
N GLY A 455 6.28 -9.92 19.81
CA GLY A 455 7.63 -9.36 19.93
C GLY A 455 8.75 -10.35 19.60
N SER A 456 8.40 -11.59 19.21
CA SER A 456 9.36 -12.50 18.59
C SER A 456 9.74 -12.03 17.19
N GLN A 457 10.85 -12.56 16.64
CA GLN A 457 11.30 -12.24 15.27
C GLN A 457 10.24 -12.53 14.20
N VAL A 458 9.41 -13.56 14.41
CA VAL A 458 8.33 -13.98 13.49
C VAL A 458 7.04 -13.18 13.68
N ARG A 459 6.93 -12.39 14.76
CA ARG A 459 5.78 -11.51 15.02
C ARG A 459 6.23 -10.16 15.56
N PHE A 460 6.58 -9.29 14.61
CA PHE A 460 6.91 -7.89 14.86
C PHE A 460 5.83 -7.20 15.70
N ALA A 461 6.28 -6.43 16.69
CA ALA A 461 5.44 -5.60 17.53
C ALA A 461 5.83 -4.14 17.31
N SER A 462 5.05 -3.46 16.46
CA SER A 462 5.32 -2.08 16.09
C SER A 462 5.15 -1.12 17.29
N PRO A 463 6.10 -0.18 17.50
CA PRO A 463 5.95 0.86 18.51
C PRO A 463 4.86 1.88 18.11
N PHE A 464 4.48 1.93 16.81
CA PHE A 464 3.39 2.76 16.30
C PHE A 464 1.98 2.25 16.70
N SER A 465 1.86 1.00 17.18
CA SER A 465 0.57 0.38 17.57
C SER A 465 0.18 0.63 19.05
N GLY A 466 0.72 1.70 19.65
CA GLY A 466 0.46 2.11 21.03
C GLY A 466 -0.97 2.62 21.27
N ARG A 467 -1.28 2.99 22.53
CA ARG A 467 -2.55 3.66 22.90
C ARG A 467 -2.37 5.13 23.29
N ARG A 468 -1.12 5.57 23.50
CA ARG A 468 -0.80 6.93 23.93
C ARG A 468 -0.41 7.75 22.71
N PRO A 469 -1.24 8.71 22.26
CA PRO A 469 -0.96 9.54 21.09
C PRO A 469 0.45 10.15 21.13
N GLU A 470 0.87 10.66 22.29
CA GLU A 470 2.14 11.38 22.47
C GLU A 470 3.36 10.47 22.25
N LEU A 471 3.22 9.16 22.54
CA LEU A 471 4.28 8.21 22.23
C LEU A 471 4.36 7.95 20.73
N ILE A 472 3.21 7.79 20.07
CA ILE A 472 3.16 7.55 18.62
C ILE A 472 3.70 8.76 17.87
N GLU A 473 3.34 9.98 18.30
CA GLU A 473 3.89 11.24 17.78
C GLU A 473 5.43 11.26 17.87
N ARG A 474 5.98 10.89 19.03
CA ARG A 474 7.44 10.80 19.21
C ARG A 474 8.08 9.74 18.34
N GLU A 475 7.46 8.57 18.18
CA GLU A 475 8.00 7.52 17.30
C GLU A 475 7.98 7.96 15.83
N ILE A 476 6.89 8.58 15.36
CA ILE A 476 6.85 9.12 13.98
C ILE A 476 7.92 10.20 13.80
N ALA A 477 8.03 11.11 14.78
CA ALA A 477 9.04 12.16 14.74
C ALA A 477 10.47 11.59 14.73
N LYS A 478 10.76 10.49 15.43
CA LYS A 478 12.08 9.85 15.39
C LYS A 478 12.44 9.39 13.98
N VAL A 479 11.50 8.78 13.24
CA VAL A 479 11.75 8.33 11.86
C VAL A 479 12.05 9.53 10.97
N LEU A 480 11.20 10.55 11.02
CA LEU A 480 11.34 11.75 10.20
C LEU A 480 12.62 12.52 10.54
N HIS A 481 12.92 12.67 11.83
CA HIS A 481 14.14 13.31 12.33
C HIS A 481 15.38 12.58 11.82
N ALA A 482 15.41 11.25 11.94
CA ALA A 482 16.53 10.46 11.43
C ALA A 482 16.72 10.63 9.92
N CYS A 483 15.65 10.72 9.14
CA CYS A 483 15.77 10.96 7.70
C CYS A 483 16.32 12.37 7.39
N LEU A 484 15.74 13.40 8.01
CA LEU A 484 16.16 14.80 7.82
C LEU A 484 17.61 15.03 8.28
N ALA A 485 18.03 14.40 9.38
CA ALA A 485 19.39 14.48 9.90
C ALA A 485 20.44 13.84 8.97
N ASN A 486 20.04 12.96 8.05
CA ASN A 486 20.90 12.45 6.97
C ASN A 486 20.82 13.32 5.70
N GLY A 487 20.18 14.49 5.74
CA GLY A 487 20.05 15.37 4.58
C GLY A 487 19.02 14.91 3.54
N TRP A 488 18.16 13.94 3.88
CA TRP A 488 17.10 13.48 2.98
C TRP A 488 15.82 14.28 3.16
N THR A 489 15.06 14.48 2.08
CA THR A 489 13.70 15.01 2.19
C THR A 489 12.75 13.89 2.60
N CYS A 490 11.61 14.25 3.22
CA CYS A 490 10.59 13.28 3.57
C CYS A 490 9.23 13.68 3.00
N LEU A 491 8.48 12.68 2.56
CA LEU A 491 7.04 12.82 2.30
C LEU A 491 6.29 11.93 3.28
N TRP A 492 5.68 12.54 4.28
CA TRP A 492 4.90 11.84 5.28
C TRP A 492 3.41 11.86 4.89
N SER A 493 2.79 10.70 4.70
CA SER A 493 1.34 10.61 4.58
C SER A 493 0.70 10.33 5.92
N TYR A 494 -0.37 11.06 6.26
CA TYR A 494 -1.12 10.80 7.48
C TYR A 494 -2.61 11.15 7.41
N SER A 495 -3.44 10.48 8.20
CA SER A 495 -4.89 10.64 8.21
C SER A 495 -5.35 11.55 9.34
N SER A 496 -6.39 12.37 9.13
CA SER A 496 -7.05 13.14 10.20
C SER A 496 -7.67 12.24 11.27
N SER A 497 -7.88 10.96 10.94
CA SER A 497 -8.41 9.95 11.85
C SER A 497 -7.34 9.10 12.54
N GLY A 498 -6.05 9.38 12.30
CA GLY A 498 -4.93 8.69 12.93
C GLY A 498 -4.82 8.96 14.43
N THR A 499 -4.12 8.08 15.13
CA THR A 499 -3.99 8.17 16.60
C THR A 499 -3.08 9.33 17.03
N ALA A 500 -2.06 9.68 16.25
CA ALA A 500 -1.13 10.78 16.52
C ALA A 500 -1.64 12.10 15.92
N SER A 501 -1.34 13.24 16.54
CA SER A 501 -1.63 14.53 15.92
C SER A 501 -0.48 14.99 15.02
N ILE A 502 -0.80 15.48 13.82
CA ILE A 502 0.19 16.04 12.89
C ILE A 502 0.97 17.17 13.55
N LYS A 503 0.26 18.10 14.19
CA LYS A 503 0.86 19.25 14.89
C LYS A 503 1.76 18.83 16.05
N GLY A 504 1.40 17.79 16.80
CA GLY A 504 2.22 17.24 17.88
C GLY A 504 3.53 16.65 17.37
N THR A 505 3.46 15.83 16.30
CA THR A 505 4.65 15.28 15.65
C THR A 505 5.57 16.37 15.10
N LEU A 506 5.03 17.37 14.37
CA LEU A 506 5.85 18.42 13.74
C LEU A 506 6.63 19.29 14.74
N LYS A 507 6.14 19.47 15.97
CA LYS A 507 6.87 20.19 17.03
C LYS A 507 8.23 19.58 17.33
N HIS A 508 8.36 18.26 17.17
CA HIS A 508 9.59 17.52 17.42
C HIS A 508 10.61 17.60 16.28
N LEU A 509 10.31 18.30 15.18
CA LEU A 509 11.17 18.41 14.00
C LEU A 509 11.71 19.82 13.78
N SER A 510 11.41 20.77 14.67
CA SER A 510 11.76 22.19 14.51
C SER A 510 13.26 22.49 14.50
N ASP A 511 14.09 21.57 15.00
CA ASP A 511 15.55 21.65 15.01
C ASP A 511 16.18 21.19 13.69
N VAL A 512 15.55 20.24 12.98
CA VAL A 512 16.09 19.60 11.76
C VAL A 512 15.35 19.97 10.47
N ALA A 513 14.08 20.34 10.54
CA ALA A 513 13.30 20.76 9.37
C ALA A 513 13.58 22.23 9.03
N HIS A 514 13.85 22.48 7.75
CA HIS A 514 13.99 23.82 7.19
C HIS A 514 12.63 24.36 6.72
N SER A 515 11.95 23.57 5.89
CA SER A 515 10.64 23.90 5.34
C SER A 515 9.70 22.72 5.51
N ILE A 516 8.41 23.03 5.61
CA ILE A 516 7.32 22.08 5.72
C ILE A 516 6.26 22.54 4.74
N GLU A 517 5.76 21.66 3.89
CA GLU A 517 4.60 21.92 3.03
C GLU A 517 3.52 20.88 3.31
N ILE A 518 2.26 21.31 3.44
CA ILE A 518 1.15 20.44 3.82
C ILE A 518 0.10 20.47 2.70
N PHE A 519 -0.25 19.29 2.21
CA PHE A 519 -1.25 19.09 1.17
C PHE A 519 -2.39 18.23 1.72
N GLN A 520 -3.63 18.62 1.41
CA GLN A 520 -4.85 17.96 1.85
C GLN A 520 -5.51 17.21 0.71
N MET A 521 -5.89 15.96 0.95
CA MET A 521 -6.52 15.06 -0.01
C MET A 521 -7.82 14.52 0.61
N ASN A 522 -8.93 14.64 -0.12
CA ASN A 522 -10.19 14.06 0.33
C ASN A 522 -10.15 12.54 0.15
N HIS A 523 -10.50 11.79 1.19
CA HIS A 523 -10.60 10.34 1.08
C HIS A 523 -11.92 9.82 1.67
N VAL A 524 -12.50 8.81 1.03
CA VAL A 524 -13.75 8.20 1.46
C VAL A 524 -13.47 6.77 1.89
N TYR A 525 -13.46 6.53 3.20
CA TYR A 525 -13.34 5.20 3.77
C TYR A 525 -14.71 4.52 3.84
N LYS A 526 -14.79 3.29 3.34
CA LYS A 526 -15.87 2.35 3.73
C LYS A 526 -15.38 1.58 4.95
N ALA A 527 -15.87 1.92 6.14
CA ALA A 527 -15.53 1.19 7.35
C ALA A 527 -16.01 -0.27 7.24
N GLN A 528 -15.18 -1.23 7.67
CA GLN A 528 -15.54 -2.65 7.64
C GLN A 528 -16.87 -2.89 8.36
N GLY A 529 -17.84 -3.48 7.66
CA GLY A 529 -19.14 -3.85 8.23
C GLY A 529 -20.16 -2.72 8.42
N LYS A 530 -19.86 -1.47 8.03
CA LYS A 530 -20.83 -0.36 8.07
C LYS A 530 -21.29 0.06 6.68
N ARG A 531 -22.60 0.33 6.54
CA ARG A 531 -23.23 0.77 5.27
C ARG A 531 -22.81 2.17 4.83
N ASN A 532 -22.43 3.05 5.76
CA ASN A 532 -22.17 4.46 5.46
C ASN A 532 -20.68 4.73 5.28
N ALA A 533 -20.34 5.37 4.16
CA ALA A 533 -18.98 5.83 3.90
C ALA A 533 -18.65 7.03 4.81
N LYS A 534 -17.44 7.04 5.38
CA LYS A 534 -16.93 8.14 6.21
C LYS A 534 -15.93 8.93 5.38
N GLN A 535 -16.19 10.22 5.19
CA GLN A 535 -15.18 11.15 4.67
C GLN A 535 -14.11 11.37 5.73
N VAL A 536 -12.86 11.26 5.31
CA VAL A 536 -11.67 11.48 6.13
C VAL A 536 -10.71 12.32 5.29
N MET A 537 -10.02 13.25 5.95
CA MET A 537 -8.98 14.04 5.30
C MET A 537 -7.66 13.30 5.43
N GLU A 538 -6.97 13.13 4.31
CA GLU A 538 -5.62 12.58 4.25
C GLU A 538 -4.67 13.72 3.95
N TYR A 539 -3.48 13.67 4.52
CA TYR A 539 -2.46 14.70 4.41
C TYR A 539 -1.22 14.10 3.76
N ALA A 540 -0.60 14.87 2.87
CA ALA A 540 0.76 14.65 2.40
C ALA A 540 1.61 15.82 2.92
N ILE A 541 2.62 15.51 3.73
CA ILE A 541 3.43 16.50 4.45
C ILE A 541 4.86 16.35 3.95
N TYR A 542 5.29 17.31 3.14
CA TYR A 542 6.65 17.35 2.61
C TYR A 542 7.56 18.12 3.57
N LEU A 543 8.70 17.53 3.91
CA LEU A 543 9.67 18.04 4.88
C LEU A 543 11.04 18.14 4.20
N GLN A 544 11.66 19.30 4.26
CA GLN A 544 13.04 19.49 3.79
C GLN A 544 13.99 19.65 4.96
N PRO A 545 15.19 19.04 4.90
CA PRO A 545 16.18 19.17 5.97
C PRO A 545 16.81 20.57 5.95
N ARG A 546 17.33 20.99 7.11
CA ARG A 546 18.26 22.12 7.18
C ARG A 546 19.58 21.75 6.50
N GLN A 547 20.07 22.68 5.68
CA GLN A 547 21.38 22.57 5.04
C GLN A 547 22.50 22.71 6.05
#